data_AF-A0A2H0V7P3-F1
#
_entry.id   AF-A0A2H0V7P3-F1
#
_cell.length_a   1.000
_cell.length_b   1.000
_cell.length_c   1.000
_cell.angle_alpha   90.00
_cell.angle_beta   90.00
_cell.angle_gamma   90.00
#
_symmetry.space_group_name_H-M   'P 1'
#
loop_
_entity.id
_entity.type
_entity.pdbx_description
1 polymer ?
#
loop_
_entity_poly.entity_id
_entity_poly.type
_entity_poly.pdbx_seq_one_letter_code
_entity_poly.pdbx_strand_id
1 'polypeptide(L)'
;SPLTIIKKIESKIKLLESEGFTKRQQGASAWRHSRVYQEYISLGQESFSQGRPIESVIKKRQQNNIDTLTIDEFNAIVELNAVLRV
;
A
#
# COMPACT_ATOMS: atom_id res chain seq x y z
N SER A 1 -11.06 -0.19 10.43
CA SER A 1 -9.62 0.12 10.50
C SER A 1 -9.02 0.07 9.10
N PRO A 2 -7.82 0.62 8.88
CA PRO A 2 -7.08 0.48 7.62
C PRO A 2 -6.99 -0.97 7.14
N LEU A 3 -6.73 -1.91 8.06
CA LEU A 3 -6.71 -3.34 7.78
C LEU A 3 -8.02 -3.86 7.17
N THR A 4 -9.19 -3.42 7.67
CA THR A 4 -10.49 -3.82 7.10
C THR A 4 -10.66 -3.33 5.66
N ILE A 5 -10.17 -2.12 5.35
CA ILE A 5 -10.28 -1.53 4.01
C ILE A 5 -9.41 -2.31 3.03
N ILE A 6 -8.17 -2.60 3.42
CA ILE A 6 -7.24 -3.40 2.63
C ILE A 6 -7.80 -4.80 2.35
N LYS A 7 -8.40 -5.47 3.34
CA LYS A 7 -9.05 -6.78 3.13
C LYS A 7 -10.17 -6.73 2.10
N LYS A 8 -10.91 -5.62 2.00
CA LYS A 8 -11.92 -5.45 0.94
C LYS A 8 -11.28 -5.35 -0.44
N ILE A 9 -10.14 -4.68 -0.56
CA ILE A 9 -9.37 -4.59 -1.82
C ILE A 9 -8.84 -5.98 -2.20
N GLU A 10 -8.25 -6.70 -1.24
CA GLU A 10 -7.79 -8.08 -1.41
C GLU A 10 -8.90 -8.99 -1.92
N SER A 11 -10.07 -8.97 -1.28
CA SER A 11 -11.22 -9.78 -1.69
C SER A 11 -11.70 -9.47 -3.11
N LYS A 12 -11.69 -8.19 -3.52
CA LYS A 12 -12.04 -7.81 -4.90
C LYS A 12 -11.04 -8.35 -5.92
N ILE A 13 -9.74 -8.27 -5.62
CA ILE A 13 -8.70 -8.80 -6.51
C ILE A 13 -8.73 -10.33 -6.56
N LYS A 14 -9.03 -11.00 -5.44
CA LYS A 14 -9.24 -12.45 -5.40
C LYS A 14 -10.50 -12.89 -6.14
N LEU A 15 -11.57 -12.11 -6.12
CA LEU A 15 -12.77 -12.40 -6.91
C LEU A 15 -12.46 -12.41 -8.42
N LEU A 16 -11.59 -11.53 -8.90
CA LEU A 16 -11.13 -11.55 -10.29
C LEU A 16 -10.39 -12.85 -10.65
N GLU A 17 -9.83 -13.58 -9.68
CA GLU A 17 -9.20 -14.88 -9.94
C GLU A 17 -10.22 -15.94 -10.36
N SER A 18 -11.45 -15.90 -9.85
CA SER A 18 -12.52 -16.81 -10.29
C SER A 18 -12.99 -16.52 -11.72
N GLU A 19 -12.72 -15.31 -12.23
CA GLU A 19 -12.96 -14.93 -13.63
C GLU A 19 -11.76 -15.26 -14.54
N GLY A 20 -10.65 -15.73 -13.98
CA GLY A 20 -9.46 -16.18 -14.67
C GLY A 20 -8.15 -15.57 -14.15
N PHE A 21 -7.06 -16.33 -14.26
CA PHE A 21 -5.74 -15.92 -13.76
C PHE A 21 -5.26 -14.55 -14.32
N THR A 22 -5.54 -14.28 -15.60
CA THR A 22 -5.21 -13.00 -16.24
C THR A 22 -5.94 -11.82 -15.59
N LYS A 23 -7.19 -12.01 -15.16
CA LYS A 23 -7.99 -10.95 -14.50
C LYS A 23 -7.43 -10.61 -13.12
N ARG A 24 -6.99 -11.62 -12.35
CA ARG A 24 -6.24 -11.40 -11.09
C ARG A 24 -4.99 -10.56 -11.34
N GLN A 25 -4.20 -10.86 -12.37
CA GLN A 25 -3.01 -10.08 -12.70
C GLN A 25 -3.34 -8.63 -13.06
N GLN A 26 -4.41 -8.40 -13.83
CA GLN A 26 -4.89 -7.05 -14.14
C GLN A 26 -5.28 -6.28 -12.86
N GLY A 27 -5.96 -6.93 -11.91
CA GLY A 27 -6.30 -6.34 -10.62
C GLY A 27 -5.06 -5.98 -9.78
N ALA A 28 -4.08 -6.88 -9.70
CA ALA A 28 -2.82 -6.62 -9.01
C ALA A 28 -2.01 -5.50 -9.70
N SER A 29 -2.03 -5.44 -11.03
CA SER A 29 -1.43 -4.35 -11.80
C SER A 29 -2.13 -3.02 -11.51
N ALA A 30 -3.47 -2.98 -11.55
CA ALA A 30 -4.23 -1.77 -11.23
C ALA A 30 -3.95 -1.26 -9.81
N TRP A 31 -3.80 -2.17 -8.84
CA TRP A 31 -3.37 -1.82 -7.49
C TRP A 31 -2.00 -1.13 -7.46
N ARG A 32 -0.98 -1.68 -8.14
CA ARG A 32 0.36 -1.06 -8.22
C ARG A 32 0.34 0.32 -8.87
N HIS A 33 -0.58 0.59 -9.78
CA HIS A 33 -0.74 1.90 -10.41
C HIS A 33 -1.60 2.88 -9.60
N SER A 34 -2.14 2.46 -8.45
CA SER A 34 -2.94 3.33 -7.60
C SER A 34 -2.09 4.40 -6.90
N ARG A 35 -2.67 5.59 -6.67
CA ARG A 35 -2.02 6.67 -5.91
C ARG A 35 -1.55 6.22 -4.53
N VAL A 36 -2.34 5.38 -3.86
CA VAL A 36 -2.03 4.84 -2.53
C VAL A 36 -0.77 3.97 -2.57
N TYR A 37 -0.64 3.09 -3.56
CA TYR A 37 0.56 2.27 -3.72
C TYR A 37 1.79 3.13 -4.05
N GLN A 38 1.63 4.13 -4.93
CA GLN A 38 2.73 5.06 -5.26
C GLN A 38 3.21 5.83 -4.03
N GLU A 39 2.29 6.23 -3.15
CA GLU A 39 2.64 6.88 -1.91
C GLU A 39 3.38 5.93 -0.94
N TYR A 40 2.91 4.69 -0.80
CA TYR A 40 3.60 3.65 -0.04
C TYR A 40 5.06 3.47 -0.50
N ILE A 41 5.27 3.39 -1.83
CA ILE A 41 6.62 3.31 -2.40
C ILE A 41 7.44 4.57 -2.10
N SER A 42 6.86 5.76 -2.25
CA SER A 42 7.53 7.03 -1.96
C SER A 42 8.02 7.10 -0.51
N LEU A 43 7.19 6.69 0.46
CA LEU A 43 7.56 6.66 1.88
C LEU A 43 8.68 5.65 2.14
N GLY A 44 8.60 4.46 1.54
CA GLY A 44 9.66 3.44 1.64
C GLY A 44 10.99 3.92 1.06
N GLN A 45 10.97 4.57 -0.10
CA GLN A 45 12.15 5.17 -0.73
C GLN A 45 12.74 6.31 0.11
N GLU A 46 11.89 7.18 0.68
CA GLU A 46 12.35 8.25 1.56
C GLU A 46 13.01 7.68 2.82
N SER A 47 12.38 6.69 3.46
CA SER A 47 12.93 5.97 4.61
C SER A 47 14.31 5.37 4.31
N PHE A 48 14.43 4.65 3.19
CA PHE A 48 15.69 4.05 2.76
C PHE A 48 16.77 5.10 2.45
N SER A 49 16.44 6.12 1.65
CA SER A 49 17.39 7.17 1.25
C SER A 49 17.88 8.03 2.40
N GLN A 50 17.04 8.28 3.41
CA GLN A 50 17.42 9.05 4.60
C GLN A 50 18.07 8.19 5.69
N GLY A 51 18.02 6.85 5.57
CA GLY A 51 18.47 5.93 6.62
C GLY A 51 17.68 6.07 7.92
N ARG A 52 16.37 6.34 7.82
CA ARG A 52 15.50 6.61 8.98
C ARG A 52 14.36 5.61 9.06
N PRO A 53 13.85 5.27 10.26
CA PRO A 53 12.65 4.46 10.41
C PRO A 53 11.45 5.10 9.70
N ILE A 54 10.56 4.27 9.15
CA ILE A 54 9.40 4.70 8.38
C ILE A 54 8.45 5.59 9.21
N GLU A 55 8.29 5.27 10.50
CA GLU A 55 7.49 6.04 11.45
C GLU A 55 8.01 7.47 11.61
N SER A 56 9.33 7.64 11.56
CA SER A 56 9.95 8.97 11.67
C SER A 56 9.72 9.81 10.40
N VAL A 57 9.73 9.17 9.23
CA VAL A 57 9.41 9.81 7.95
C VAL A 57 7.96 10.28 7.91
N ILE A 58 7.03 9.38 8.24
CA ILE A 58 5.59 9.68 8.30
C ILE A 58 5.32 10.81 9.28
N LYS A 59 5.86 10.72 10.51
CA LYS A 59 5.69 11.75 11.53
C LYS A 59 6.20 13.11 11.06
N LYS A 60 7.36 13.16 10.39
CA LYS A 60 7.92 14.40 9.85
C LYS A 60 7.02 15.01 8.77
N ARG A 61 6.47 14.21 7.85
CA ARG A 61 5.52 14.69 6.83
C ARG A 61 4.25 15.25 7.48
N GLN A 62 3.69 14.54 8.45
CA GLN A 62 2.50 15.00 9.20
C GLN A 62 2.76 16.31 9.96
N GLN A 63 3.92 16.45 10.62
CA GLN A 63 4.32 17.70 11.28
C GLN A 63 4.45 18.89 10.31
N ASN A 64 4.78 18.62 9.05
CA ASN A 64 4.83 19.61 7.99
C ASN A 64 3.48 19.82 7.28
N ASN A 65 2.39 19.24 7.78
CA ASN A 65 1.05 19.26 7.16
C ASN A 65 1.03 18.74 5.72
N ILE A 66 1.93 17.80 5.41
CA ILE A 66 1.93 17.08 4.14
C ILE A 66 0.95 15.91 4.29
N ASP A 67 -0.08 15.88 3.44
CA ASP A 67 -1.02 14.76 3.35
C ASP A 67 -0.24 13.46 3.13
N THR A 68 -0.38 12.51 4.05
CA THR A 68 0.37 11.26 3.98
C THR A 68 -0.28 10.11 4.72
N LEU A 69 0.03 8.88 4.31
CA LEU A 69 -0.35 7.65 5.00
C LEU A 69 0.07 7.69 6.47
N THR A 70 -0.83 7.25 7.34
CA THR A 70 -0.52 6.91 8.72
C THR A 70 0.30 5.61 8.79
N ILE A 71 0.93 5.35 9.94
CA ILE A 71 1.67 4.10 10.15
C ILE A 71 0.76 2.87 10.04
N ASP A 72 -0.47 2.95 10.52
CA ASP A 72 -1.45 1.85 10.42
C ASP A 72 -1.85 1.57 8.97
N GLU A 73 -1.98 2.62 8.15
CA GLU A 73 -2.26 2.47 6.72
C GLU A 73 -1.06 1.90 5.97
N PHE A 74 0.15 2.37 6.28
CA PHE A 74 1.39 1.83 5.72
C PHE A 74 1.51 0.33 6.01
N ASN A 75 1.33 -0.08 7.27
CA ASN A 75 1.41 -1.48 7.68
C ASN A 75 0.31 -2.34 7.03
N ALA A 76 -0.91 -1.82 6.94
CA ALA A 76 -1.99 -2.52 6.23
C ALA A 76 -1.65 -2.73 4.74
N ILE A 77 -0.99 -1.77 4.10
CA ILE A 77 -0.54 -1.91 2.71
C ILE A 77 0.60 -2.93 2.59
N VAL A 78 1.53 -2.99 3.55
CA VAL A 78 2.55 -4.06 3.62
C VAL A 78 1.88 -5.45 3.61
N GLU A 79 0.86 -5.64 4.44
CA GLU A 79 0.11 -6.90 4.49
C GLU A 79 -0.57 -7.21 3.15
N LEU A 80 -1.22 -6.22 2.51
CA LEU A 80 -1.83 -6.40 1.19
C LEU A 80 -0.80 -6.86 0.16
N ASN A 81 0.34 -6.19 0.13
CA ASN A 81 1.38 -6.41 -0.87
C ASN A 81 1.99 -7.81 -0.71
N ALA A 82 2.17 -8.27 0.53
CA ALA A 82 2.60 -9.64 0.81
C ALA A 82 1.60 -10.69 0.28
N VAL A 83 0.30 -10.47 0.47
CA VAL A 83 -0.74 -11.40 -0.02
C VAL A 83 -0.84 -11.40 -1.54
N LEU A 84 -0.81 -10.22 -2.16
CA LEU A 84 -0.88 -10.09 -3.62
C LEU A 84 0.43 -10.50 -4.32
N ARG A 85 1.53 -10.57 -3.55
CA ARG A 85 2.91 -10.81 -4.00
C ARG A 85 3.38 -9.70 -4.96
N VAL A 86 3.26 -8.45 -4.50
CA VAL A 86 3.48 -7.24 -5.29
C VAL A 86 4.38 -6.21 -4.67
#